data_AF-A0A5R2N283-F1
#
_entry.id   AF-A0A5R2N283-F1
#
_cell.length_a   1.000
_cell.length_b   1.000
_cell.length_c   1.000
_cell.angle_alpha   90.00
_cell.angle_beta   90.00
_cell.angle_gamma   90.00
#
_symmetry.space_group_name_H-M   'P 1'
#
loop_
_entity.id
_entity.type
_entity.pdbx_description
1 polymer ?
#
loop_
_entity_poly.entity_id
_entity_poly.type
_entity_poly.pdbx_seq_one_letter_code
_entity_poly.pdbx_strand_id
1 'polypeptide(L)'
;MSGAGSTQAAERRLSRLVTVLAFALPVIFVLVPLAIFLVYSFFSVDQGTIVHAPTLGNYVRFFTDPIFLPVFWNTIVLCVSVAVICILLAYPAAYFLTTLKGRWRYALLMLLLVPLLMSYVIKIYAIRSILGLNG
;
A
#
# COMPACT_ATOMS: atom_id res chain seq x y z
N MET A 1 -11.79 26.26 -47.63
CA MET A 1 -10.85 25.37 -46.91
C MET A 1 -10.49 25.93 -45.52
N SER A 2 -11.46 26.37 -44.70
CA SER A 2 -11.23 27.09 -43.43
C SER A 2 -11.89 26.43 -42.20
N GLY A 3 -12.27 25.14 -42.29
CA GLY A 3 -12.97 24.42 -41.22
C GLY A 3 -12.10 23.46 -40.40
N ALA A 4 -10.85 23.21 -40.81
CA ALA A 4 -10.01 22.17 -40.20
C ALA A 4 -9.23 22.62 -38.94
N GLY A 5 -9.06 23.93 -38.72
CA GLY A 5 -8.27 24.45 -37.60
C GLY A 5 -9.02 24.57 -36.28
N SER A 6 -10.34 24.80 -36.31
CA SER A 6 -11.17 24.96 -35.10
C SER A 6 -11.52 23.63 -34.44
N THR A 7 -11.72 22.57 -35.23
CA THR A 7 -12.01 21.22 -34.74
C THR A 7 -10.80 20.62 -34.00
N GLN A 8 -9.60 20.81 -34.52
CA GLN A 8 -8.37 20.26 -33.93
C GLN A 8 -7.99 20.92 -32.58
N ALA A 9 -8.29 22.21 -32.41
CA ALA A 9 -8.07 22.93 -31.15
C ALA A 9 -9.08 22.53 -30.07
N ALA A 10 -10.33 22.27 -30.46
CA ALA A 10 -11.38 21.77 -29.57
C ALA A 10 -11.06 20.35 -29.08
N GLU A 11 -10.63 19.45 -29.97
CA GLU A 11 -10.26 18.07 -29.63
C GLU A 11 -9.06 17.99 -28.68
N ARG A 12 -8.04 18.83 -28.85
CA ARG A 12 -6.89 18.89 -27.92
C ARG A 12 -7.28 19.40 -26.53
N ARG A 13 -8.22 20.35 -26.43
CA ARG A 13 -8.73 20.83 -25.14
C ARG A 13 -9.59 19.78 -24.46
N LEU A 14 -10.46 19.11 -25.23
CA LEU A 14 -11.33 18.05 -24.72
C LEU A 14 -10.50 16.84 -24.27
N SER A 15 -9.48 16.44 -25.03
CA SER A 15 -8.52 15.40 -24.64
C SER A 15 -7.76 15.76 -23.37
N ARG A 16 -7.25 17.00 -23.23
CA ARG A 16 -6.61 17.46 -21.98
C ARG A 16 -7.58 17.45 -20.79
N LEU A 17 -8.82 17.88 -20.99
CA LEU A 17 -9.83 17.87 -19.93
C LEU A 17 -10.19 16.44 -19.51
N VAL A 18 -10.31 15.52 -20.46
CA VAL A 18 -10.54 14.09 -20.17
C VAL A 18 -9.34 13.48 -19.44
N THR A 19 -8.11 13.79 -19.84
CA THR A 19 -6.91 13.32 -19.13
C THR A 19 -6.85 13.89 -17.71
N VAL A 20 -7.07 15.20 -17.54
CA VAL A 20 -7.08 15.83 -16.21
C VAL A 20 -8.19 15.23 -15.34
N LEU A 21 -9.39 15.02 -15.87
CA LEU A 21 -10.49 14.41 -15.14
C LEU A 21 -10.21 12.94 -14.77
N ALA A 22 -9.62 12.17 -15.69
CA ALA A 22 -9.27 10.77 -15.47
C ALA A 22 -8.22 10.59 -14.37
N PHE A 23 -7.28 11.53 -14.22
CA PHE A 23 -6.31 11.52 -13.11
C PHE A 23 -6.85 12.20 -11.84
N ALA A 24 -7.65 13.25 -11.96
CA ALA A 24 -8.19 13.98 -10.81
C ALA A 24 -9.18 13.12 -10.01
N LEU A 25 -10.04 12.35 -10.68
CA LEU A 25 -11.07 11.54 -10.02
C LEU A 25 -10.49 10.51 -9.01
N PRO A 26 -9.53 9.63 -9.38
CA PRO A 26 -8.94 8.68 -8.43
C PRO A 26 -8.11 9.38 -7.34
N VAL A 27 -7.43 10.48 -7.67
CA VAL A 27 -6.68 11.26 -6.68
C VAL A 27 -7.61 11.85 -5.64
N ILE A 28 -8.71 12.47 -6.05
CA ILE A 28 -9.73 13.01 -5.15
C ILE A 28 -10.35 11.88 -4.31
N PHE A 29 -10.67 10.74 -4.94
CA PHE A 29 -11.25 9.59 -4.24
C PHE A 29 -10.33 9.02 -3.14
N VAL A 30 -9.00 9.11 -3.30
CA VAL A 30 -8.03 8.71 -2.26
C VAL A 30 -7.81 9.82 -1.23
N LEU A 31 -7.69 11.06 -1.68
CA LEU A 31 -7.36 12.19 -0.80
C LEU A 31 -8.52 12.58 0.12
N VAL A 32 -9.77 12.49 -0.34
CA VAL A 32 -10.95 12.82 0.47
C VAL A 32 -11.06 11.96 1.73
N PRO A 33 -11.05 10.61 1.68
CA PRO A 33 -11.11 9.80 2.90
C PRO A 33 -9.86 10.00 3.76
N LEU A 34 -8.68 10.20 3.16
CA LEU A 34 -7.45 10.46 3.91
C LEU A 34 -7.53 11.79 4.68
N ALA A 35 -8.09 12.84 4.06
CA ALA A 35 -8.36 14.11 4.72
C ALA A 35 -9.41 13.97 5.83
N ILE A 36 -10.46 13.18 5.62
CA ILE A 36 -11.45 12.86 6.66
C ILE A 36 -10.76 12.16 7.84
N PHE A 37 -9.93 11.13 7.59
CA PHE A 37 -9.14 10.46 8.63
C PHE A 37 -8.22 11.41 9.38
N LEU A 38 -7.57 12.34 8.66
CA LEU A 38 -6.69 13.34 9.24
C LEU A 38 -7.48 14.28 10.17
N VAL A 39 -8.65 14.76 9.74
CA VAL A 39 -9.56 15.57 10.56
C VAL A 39 -10.02 14.80 11.79
N TYR A 40 -10.39 13.51 11.64
CA TYR A 40 -10.72 12.64 12.78
C TYR A 40 -9.55 12.45 13.74
N SER A 41 -8.31 12.41 13.25
CA SER A 41 -7.13 12.29 14.11
C SER A 41 -6.94 13.50 15.04
N PHE A 42 -7.50 14.67 14.69
CA PHE A 42 -7.48 15.86 15.55
C PHE A 42 -8.64 15.93 16.54
N PHE A 43 -9.68 15.09 16.40
CA PHE A 43 -10.77 15.00 17.36
C PHE A 43 -10.40 14.09 18.53
N SER A 44 -10.59 14.57 19.76
CA SER A 44 -10.38 13.77 20.97
C SER A 44 -11.61 12.89 21.21
N VAL A 45 -11.39 11.61 21.47
CA VAL A 45 -12.45 10.71 21.95
C VAL A 45 -12.26 10.56 23.45
N ASP A 46 -13.10 11.22 24.22
CA ASP A 46 -13.15 11.07 25.67
C ASP A 46 -14.36 10.20 26.02
N GLN A 47 -14.08 9.02 26.59
CA GLN A 47 -15.07 8.08 27.15
C GLN A 47 -16.26 7.72 26.23
N GLY A 48 -16.00 7.52 24.92
CA GLY A 48 -17.04 7.12 23.97
C GLY A 48 -17.91 8.26 23.43
N THR A 49 -17.60 9.51 23.79
CA THR A 49 -18.21 10.73 23.24
C THR A 49 -17.17 11.53 22.47
N ILE A 50 -17.50 11.91 21.23
CA ILE A 50 -16.63 12.75 20.40
C ILE A 50 -16.74 14.17 20.95
N VAL A 51 -15.71 14.61 21.67
CA VAL A 51 -15.62 16.01 22.09
C VAL A 51 -15.00 16.77 20.93
N HIS A 52 -15.79 17.64 20.29
CA HIS A 52 -15.35 18.53 19.21
C HIS A 52 -14.44 19.67 19.71
N ALA A 53 -13.44 19.34 20.52
CA ALA A 53 -12.33 20.23 20.83
C ALA A 53 -11.13 19.80 19.98
N PRO A 54 -10.52 20.70 19.18
CA PRO A 54 -9.27 20.39 18.50
C PRO A 54 -8.19 20.19 19.56
N THR A 55 -7.74 18.95 19.74
CA THR A 55 -6.69 18.65 20.75
C THR A 55 -5.51 17.97 20.08
N LEU A 56 -4.29 18.37 20.47
CA LEU A 56 -3.07 17.61 20.18
C LEU A 56 -2.84 16.48 21.21
N GLY A 57 -3.79 16.25 22.11
CA GLY A 57 -3.69 15.25 23.18
C GLY A 57 -3.48 13.83 22.66
N ASN A 58 -4.09 13.48 21.52
CA ASN A 58 -3.88 12.18 20.87
C ASN A 58 -2.43 11.95 20.43
N TYR A 59 -1.78 12.99 19.91
CA TYR A 59 -0.38 12.91 19.49
C TYR A 59 0.55 12.85 20.71
N VAL A 60 0.30 13.64 21.74
CA VAL A 60 1.07 13.55 22.99
C VAL A 60 0.90 12.19 23.65
N ARG A 61 -0.32 11.64 23.69
CA ARG A 61 -0.60 10.30 24.19
C ARG A 61 0.15 9.23 23.38
N PHE A 62 0.20 9.34 22.06
CA PHE A 62 0.98 8.42 21.23
C PHE A 62 2.48 8.37 21.62
N PHE A 63 3.08 9.51 21.94
CA PHE A 63 4.48 9.59 22.35
C PHE A 63 4.74 9.32 23.84
N THR A 64 3.72 9.47 24.70
CA THR A 64 3.87 9.37 26.16
C THR A 64 3.43 8.01 26.69
N ASP A 65 2.55 7.32 25.97
CA ASP A 65 1.97 6.06 26.40
C ASP A 65 2.96 4.91 26.11
N PRO A 66 3.39 4.16 27.15
CA PRO A 66 4.46 3.17 27.07
C PRO A 66 4.13 1.97 26.18
N ILE A 67 2.89 1.83 25.71
CA ILE A 67 2.47 0.73 24.83
C ILE A 67 2.69 1.09 23.36
N PHE A 68 2.43 2.33 22.96
CA PHE A 68 2.45 2.72 21.55
C PHE A 68 3.87 2.80 20.99
N LEU A 69 4.82 3.35 21.76
CA LEU A 69 6.20 3.55 21.30
C LEU A 69 6.94 2.23 21.01
N PRO A 70 6.89 1.20 21.88
CA PRO A 70 7.52 -0.08 21.60
C PRO A 70 6.86 -0.82 20.43
N VAL A 71 5.52 -0.79 20.32
CA VAL A 71 4.81 -1.43 19.21
C VAL A 71 5.18 -0.78 17.87
N PHE A 72 5.26 0.55 17.84
CA PHE A 72 5.71 1.29 16.66
C PHE A 72 7.13 0.90 16.27
N TRP A 73 8.06 0.87 17.22
CA TRP A 73 9.45 0.48 16.97
C TRP A 73 9.56 -0.97 16.49
N ASN A 74 8.85 -1.90 17.13
CA ASN A 74 8.82 -3.30 16.73
C ASN A 74 8.28 -3.46 15.30
N THR A 75 7.28 -2.68 14.92
CA THR A 75 6.73 -2.69 13.55
C THR A 75 7.76 -2.19 12.55
N ILE A 76 8.47 -1.10 12.84
CA ILE A 76 9.55 -0.59 11.98
C ILE A 76 10.64 -1.64 11.81
N VAL A 77 11.15 -2.18 12.91
CA VAL A 77 12.23 -3.18 12.87
C VAL A 77 11.78 -4.42 12.10
N LEU A 78 10.54 -4.89 12.31
CA LEU A 78 9.98 -6.02 11.57
C LEU A 78 9.89 -5.72 10.08
N CYS A 79 9.30 -4.59 9.69
CA CYS A 79 9.15 -4.21 8.28
C CYS A 79 10.50 -4.06 7.58
N VAL A 80 11.48 -3.40 8.21
CA VAL A 80 12.82 -3.23 7.65
C VAL A 80 13.54 -4.57 7.54
N SER A 81 13.48 -5.40 8.58
CA SER A 81 14.12 -6.73 8.57
C SER A 81 13.55 -7.61 7.47
N VAL A 82 12.22 -7.65 7.34
CA VAL A 82 11.54 -8.40 6.27
C VAL A 82 11.91 -7.84 4.89
N ALA A 83 11.91 -6.52 4.70
CA ALA A 83 12.27 -5.91 3.43
C ALA A 83 13.71 -6.27 3.00
N VAL A 84 14.66 -6.20 3.93
CA VAL A 84 16.06 -6.57 3.68
C VAL A 84 16.18 -8.05 3.31
N ILE A 85 15.56 -8.95 4.07
CA ILE A 85 15.56 -10.39 3.78
C ILE A 85 14.94 -10.67 2.41
N CYS A 86 13.80 -10.05 2.10
CA CYS A 86 13.14 -10.18 0.81
C CYS A 86 14.04 -9.72 -0.33
N ILE A 87 14.73 -8.59 -0.20
CA ILE A 87 15.66 -8.11 -1.24
C ILE A 87 16.83 -9.07 -1.40
N LEU A 88 17.43 -9.51 -0.30
CA LEU A 88 18.58 -10.43 -0.30
C LEU A 88 18.24 -11.78 -0.95
N LEU A 89 17.01 -12.27 -0.81
CA LEU A 89 16.58 -13.52 -1.43
C LEU A 89 16.03 -13.34 -2.84
N ALA A 90 15.26 -12.27 -3.09
CA ALA A 90 14.63 -12.03 -4.38
C ALA A 90 15.64 -11.58 -5.45
N TYR A 91 16.66 -10.79 -5.06
CA TYR A 91 17.69 -10.32 -6.00
C TYR A 91 18.48 -11.45 -6.67
N PRO A 92 19.08 -12.42 -5.94
CA PRO A 92 19.76 -13.55 -6.58
C PRO A 92 18.79 -14.40 -7.39
N ALA A 93 17.56 -14.64 -6.90
CA ALA A 93 16.55 -15.39 -7.65
C ALA A 93 16.21 -14.71 -8.99
N ALA A 94 16.05 -13.39 -9.00
CA ALA A 94 15.83 -12.60 -10.21
C ALA A 94 17.04 -12.65 -11.15
N TYR A 95 18.26 -12.56 -10.61
CA TYR A 95 19.50 -12.68 -11.38
C TYR A 95 19.61 -14.05 -12.07
N PHE A 96 19.38 -15.14 -11.34
CA PHE A 96 19.35 -16.49 -11.92
C PHE A 96 18.30 -16.59 -13.03
N LEU A 97 17.11 -16.02 -12.81
CA LEU A 97 16.04 -16.03 -13.80
C LEU A 97 16.42 -15.36 -15.12
N THR A 98 17.24 -14.30 -15.09
CA THR A 98 17.76 -13.65 -16.31
C THR A 98 18.79 -14.50 -17.04
N THR A 99 19.51 -15.37 -16.32
CA THR A 99 20.56 -16.23 -16.87
C THR A 99 19.97 -17.49 -17.53
N LEU A 100 18.81 -17.97 -17.05
CA LEU A 100 18.10 -19.13 -17.59
C LEU A 100 17.41 -18.82 -18.93
N LYS A 101 17.61 -19.71 -19.93
CA LYS A 101 16.97 -19.64 -21.25
C LYS A 101 15.99 -20.82 -21.45
N GLY A 102 14.87 -20.58 -22.13
CA GLY A 102 13.91 -21.62 -22.52
C GLY A 102 12.93 -22.06 -21.42
N ARG A 103 12.53 -23.34 -21.45
CA ARG A 103 11.44 -23.93 -20.63
C ARG A 103 11.63 -23.77 -19.11
N TRP A 104 12.88 -23.77 -18.63
CA TRP A 104 13.19 -23.62 -17.21
C TRP A 104 12.86 -22.23 -16.65
N ARG A 105 13.00 -21.17 -17.46
CA ARG A 105 12.59 -19.81 -17.06
C ARG A 105 11.07 -19.73 -16.84
N TYR A 106 10.29 -20.33 -17.73
CA TYR A 106 8.84 -20.38 -17.60
C TYR A 106 8.39 -21.20 -16.39
N ALA A 107 9.05 -22.33 -16.12
CA ALA A 107 8.77 -23.16 -14.95
C ALA A 107 9.03 -22.40 -13.63
N LEU A 108 10.17 -21.71 -13.50
CA LEU A 108 10.47 -20.91 -12.29
C LEU A 108 9.48 -19.75 -12.12
N LEU A 109 9.12 -19.07 -13.22
CA LEU A 109 8.10 -18.01 -13.19
C LEU A 109 6.75 -18.57 -12.73
N MET A 110 6.30 -19.70 -13.27
CA MET A 110 5.07 -20.35 -12.81
C MET A 110 5.13 -20.70 -11.33
N LEU A 111 6.23 -21.29 -10.86
CA LEU A 111 6.42 -21.63 -9.45
C LEU A 111 6.38 -20.40 -8.54
N LEU A 112 6.86 -19.24 -8.99
CA LEU A 112 6.82 -17.98 -8.24
C LEU A 112 5.43 -17.33 -8.28
N LEU A 113 4.72 -17.44 -9.40
CA LEU A 113 3.37 -16.89 -9.59
C LEU A 113 2.31 -17.66 -8.80
N VAL A 114 2.40 -18.99 -8.72
CA VAL A 114 1.45 -19.83 -7.97
C VAL A 114 1.24 -19.35 -6.51
N PRO A 115 2.27 -19.15 -5.67
CA PRO A 115 2.11 -18.66 -4.30
C PRO A 115 1.76 -17.17 -4.23
N LEU A 116 2.01 -16.41 -5.30
CA LEU A 116 1.57 -15.01 -5.43
C LEU A 116 0.05 -14.93 -5.66
N LEU A 117 -0.50 -15.83 -6.50
CA LEU A 117 -1.94 -15.93 -6.77
C LEU A 117 -2.72 -16.50 -5.59
N MET A 118 -2.06 -17.22 -4.68
CA MET A 118 -2.67 -17.72 -3.44
C MET A 118 -3.08 -16.57 -2.50
N SER A 119 -4.30 -16.67 -1.96
CA SER A 119 -4.81 -15.74 -0.95
C SER A 119 -3.88 -15.68 0.26
N TYR A 120 -3.60 -14.45 0.73
CA TYR A 120 -2.77 -14.20 1.91
C TYR A 120 -3.30 -14.94 3.15
N VAL A 121 -4.61 -15.10 3.24
CA VAL A 121 -5.30 -15.82 4.32
C VAL A 121 -4.85 -17.28 4.42
N ILE A 122 -4.76 -17.98 3.29
CA ILE A 122 -4.30 -19.39 3.25
C ILE A 122 -2.85 -19.48 3.73
N LYS A 123 -1.99 -18.55 3.31
CA LYS A 123 -0.58 -18.50 3.73
C LYS A 123 -0.45 -18.32 5.24
N ILE A 124 -1.25 -17.44 5.85
CA ILE A 124 -1.27 -17.25 7.32
C ILE A 124 -1.74 -18.51 8.05
N TYR A 125 -2.83 -19.14 7.61
CA TYR A 125 -3.35 -20.33 8.29
C TYR A 125 -2.43 -21.53 8.14
N ALA A 126 -1.79 -21.71 6.98
CA ALA A 126 -0.83 -22.78 6.75
C ALA A 126 0.36 -22.66 7.69
N ILE A 127 0.96 -21.46 7.80
CA ILE A 127 2.10 -21.25 8.71
C ILE A 127 1.66 -21.35 10.17
N ARG A 128 0.49 -20.81 10.54
CA ARG A 128 -0.08 -20.99 11.88
C ARG A 128 -0.33 -22.45 12.24
N SER A 129 -0.77 -23.29 11.30
CA SER A 129 -0.97 -24.73 11.52
C SER A 129 0.38 -25.44 11.74
N ILE A 130 1.40 -25.10 10.95
CA ILE A 130 2.75 -25.68 11.05
C ILE A 130 3.43 -25.28 12.37
N LEU A 131 3.29 -24.02 12.80
CA LEU A 131 3.83 -23.53 14.07
C LEU A 131 2.94 -23.87 15.28
N GLY A 132 1.65 -24.14 15.04
CA GLY A 132 0.58 -24.30 16.04
C GLY A 132 0.51 -25.68 16.69
N LEU A 133 1.60 -26.42 16.71
CA LEU A 133 1.75 -27.66 17.49
C LEU A 133 2.73 -27.51 18.67
N ASN A 134 3.10 -26.28 19.05
CA ASN A 134 3.86 -26.03 20.28
C ASN A 134 3.28 -24.82 21.04
N GLY A 135 2.35 -25.09 21.96
CA GLY A 135 1.99 -24.21 23.10
C GLY A 135 1.23 -22.94 22.78
#